data_AF-A0AA44EP31-F1
#
_entry.id   AF-A0AA44EP31-F1
#
_cell.length_a   1.000
_cell.length_b   1.000
_cell.length_c   1.000
_cell.angle_alpha   90.00
_cell.angle_beta   90.00
_cell.angle_gamma   90.00
#
_symmetry.space_group_name_H-M   'P 1'
#
loop_
_entity.id
_entity.type
_entity.pdbx_description
1 polymer ?
#
loop_
_entity_poly.entity_id
_entity_poly.type
_entity_poly.pdbx_seq_one_letter_code
_entity_poly.pdbx_strand_id
1 'polypeptide(L)'
;MNSPRIWIAIAVLALLVIAAVLWERAEPETGIAPTGATGSDVRVPPTFSEAAKRGAVTFDTTCAACHGINAAGTDVGPPLIHRIYEPSHHSDYAFQL
;
A
#
# COMPACT_ATOMS: atom_id res chain seq x y z
N MET A 1 -22.62 -34.99 -33.23
CA MET A 1 -22.23 -33.87 -34.12
C MET A 1 -22.20 -32.61 -33.28
N ASN A 2 -21.02 -32.24 -32.81
CA ASN A 2 -20.83 -31.16 -31.86
C ASN A 2 -20.94 -29.87 -32.66
N SER A 3 -22.02 -29.11 -32.50
CA SER A 3 -22.19 -27.91 -33.31
C SER A 3 -21.08 -26.91 -32.96
N PRO A 4 -20.26 -26.48 -33.92
CA PRO A 4 -19.13 -25.57 -33.67
C PRO A 4 -19.59 -24.25 -33.02
N ARG A 5 -20.86 -23.89 -33.21
CA ARG A 5 -21.53 -22.75 -32.58
C ARG A 5 -21.57 -22.81 -31.05
N ILE A 6 -21.75 -23.99 -30.46
CA ILE A 6 -21.77 -24.17 -29.00
C ILE A 6 -20.38 -23.93 -28.41
N TRP A 7 -19.33 -24.44 -29.07
CA TRP A 7 -17.95 -24.24 -28.63
C TRP A 7 -17.50 -22.78 -28.77
N ILE A 8 -17.92 -22.09 -29.83
CA ILE A 8 -17.69 -20.66 -29.99
C ILE A 8 -18.39 -19.87 -28.88
N ALA A 9 -19.64 -20.18 -28.56
CA ALA A 9 -20.37 -19.51 -27.49
C ALA A 9 -19.72 -19.70 -26.11
N ILE A 10 -19.24 -20.92 -25.81
CA ILE A 10 -18.52 -21.21 -24.56
C ILE A 10 -17.19 -20.46 -24.49
N ALA A 11 -16.42 -20.42 -25.59
CA ALA A 11 -15.15 -19.70 -25.62
C ALA A 11 -15.33 -18.18 -25.42
N VAL A 12 -16.37 -17.60 -26.04
CA VAL A 12 -16.71 -16.18 -25.84
C VAL A 12 -17.12 -15.91 -24.40
N LEU A 13 -17.99 -16.75 -23.82
CA LEU A 13 -18.38 -16.64 -22.41
C LEU A 13 -17.19 -16.74 -21.47
N ALA A 14 -16.28 -17.70 -21.70
CA ALA A 14 -15.07 -17.85 -20.89
C ALA A 14 -14.15 -16.61 -20.99
N LEU A 15 -13.95 -16.06 -22.19
CA LEU A 15 -13.16 -14.85 -22.39
C LEU A 15 -13.77 -13.63 -21.70
N LEU A 16 -15.10 -13.47 -21.75
CA LEU A 16 -15.79 -12.38 -21.07
C LEU A 16 -15.67 -12.47 -19.55
N VAL A 17 -15.78 -13.67 -18.98
CA VAL A 17 -15.60 -13.89 -17.53
C VAL A 17 -14.16 -13.62 -17.11
N ILE A 18 -13.17 -14.10 -17.89
CA ILE A 18 -11.75 -13.83 -17.62
C ILE A 18 -11.48 -12.32 -17.67
N ALA A 19 -11.99 -11.62 -18.68
CA ALA A 19 -11.82 -10.17 -18.79
C ALA A 19 -12.44 -9.42 -17.60
N ALA A 20 -13.63 -9.81 -17.14
CA ALA A 20 -14.27 -9.21 -15.96
C ALA A 20 -13.44 -9.43 -14.69
N VAL A 21 -12.98 -10.67 -14.44
CA VAL A 21 -12.14 -10.98 -13.27
C VAL A 21 -10.82 -10.21 -13.31
N LEU A 22 -10.19 -10.07 -14.49
CA LEU A 22 -8.98 -9.29 -14.63
C LEU A 22 -9.23 -7.78 -14.43
N TRP A 23 -10.41 -7.29 -14.79
CA TRP A 23 -10.80 -5.89 -14.58
C TRP A 23 -11.03 -5.56 -13.09
N GLU A 24 -11.62 -6.47 -12.32
CA GLU A 24 -11.73 -6.31 -10.85
C GLU A 24 -10.37 -6.37 -10.14
N ARG A 25 -9.43 -7.17 -10.67
CA ARG A 25 -8.06 -7.31 -10.13
C ARG A 25 -7.14 -6.17 -10.55
N ALA A 26 -7.52 -5.41 -11.58
CA ALA A 26 -6.81 -4.22 -11.98
C ALA A 26 -7.22 -3.10 -11.03
N GLU A 27 -6.54 -3.03 -9.89
CA GLU A 27 -6.62 -1.85 -9.03
C GLU A 27 -6.26 -0.64 -9.88
N PRO A 28 -7.12 0.40 -9.97
CA PRO A 28 -6.71 1.63 -10.60
C PRO A 28 -5.52 2.13 -9.79
N GLU A 29 -4.37 2.27 -10.43
CA GLU A 29 -3.25 3.11 -9.98
C GLU A 29 -3.71 4.59 -10.01
N THR A 30 -4.89 4.90 -9.47
CA THR A 30 -5.21 6.24 -9.04
C THR A 30 -4.37 6.47 -7.78
N GLY A 31 -3.09 6.73 -8.02
CA GLY A 31 -2.23 7.45 -7.11
C GLY A 31 -2.87 8.81 -6.87
N ILE A 32 -3.88 8.84 -6.01
CA ILE A 32 -4.29 10.04 -5.32
C ILE A 32 -3.12 10.31 -4.39
N ALA A 33 -2.19 11.15 -4.85
CA ALA A 33 -1.27 11.83 -3.97
C ALA A 33 -2.15 12.48 -2.89
N PRO A 34 -2.03 12.09 -1.61
CA PRO A 34 -2.84 12.69 -0.57
C PRO A 34 -2.48 14.17 -0.54
N THR A 35 -3.42 15.00 -0.97
CA THR A 35 -3.31 16.45 -0.89
C THR A 35 -3.59 16.80 0.57
N GLY A 36 -2.55 16.66 1.40
CA GLY A 36 -2.53 16.96 2.82
C GLY A 36 -1.12 17.42 3.17
N ALA A 37 -0.91 18.73 3.07
CA ALA A 37 0.34 19.39 3.39
C ALA A 37 0.73 19.09 4.86
N THR A 38 1.93 18.52 5.03
CA THR A 38 2.79 18.34 6.24
C THR A 38 3.50 16.98 6.26
N GLY A 39 3.25 16.11 5.26
CA GLY A 39 3.95 14.84 5.13
C GLY A 39 5.40 14.97 4.66
N SER A 40 6.36 14.42 5.40
CA SER A 40 7.71 14.19 4.87
C SER A 40 7.62 13.34 3.59
N ASP A 41 8.47 13.58 2.60
CA ASP A 41 8.58 12.74 1.39
C ASP A 41 9.13 11.35 1.80
N VAL A 42 8.24 10.49 2.29
CA VAL A 42 8.60 9.17 2.77
C VAL A 42 8.77 8.25 1.58
N ARG A 43 10.03 7.82 1.36
CA ARG A 43 10.35 6.82 0.35
C ARG A 43 9.99 5.41 0.85
N VAL A 44 8.92 4.84 0.30
CA VAL A 44 8.56 3.45 0.54
C VAL A 44 9.32 2.53 -0.42
N PRO A 45 10.00 1.47 0.07
CA PRO A 45 10.67 0.52 -0.80
C PRO A 45 9.64 -0.30 -1.59
N PRO A 46 9.98 -0.76 -2.81
CA PRO A 46 9.06 -1.51 -3.67
C PRO A 46 8.71 -2.90 -3.11
N THR A 47 9.49 -3.41 -2.16
CA THR A 47 9.26 -4.69 -1.50
C THR A 47 9.62 -4.62 -0.02
N PHE A 48 8.90 -5.41 0.78
CA PHE A 48 9.14 -5.58 2.21
C PHE A 48 9.62 -6.99 2.52
N SER A 49 10.46 -7.12 3.55
CA SER A 49 10.74 -8.41 4.17
C SER A 49 9.46 -8.98 4.80
N GLU A 50 9.41 -10.28 5.06
CA GLU A 50 8.23 -10.90 5.67
C GLU A 50 7.89 -10.33 7.05
N ALA A 51 8.90 -9.94 7.83
CA ALA A 51 8.70 -9.26 9.11
C ALA A 51 8.10 -7.86 8.91
N ALA A 52 8.60 -7.09 7.94
CA ALA A 52 8.07 -5.77 7.62
C ALA A 52 6.64 -5.83 7.09
N LYS A 53 6.28 -6.83 6.27
CA LYS A 53 4.88 -7.04 5.84
C LYS A 53 3.93 -7.24 7.01
N ARG A 54 4.31 -8.05 8.00
CA ARG A 54 3.51 -8.22 9.23
C ARG A 54 3.41 -6.92 10.03
N GLY A 55 4.52 -6.19 10.15
CA GLY A 55 4.56 -4.89 10.80
C GLY A 55 3.66 -3.84 10.12
N ALA A 56 3.63 -3.82 8.79
CA ALA A 56 2.81 -2.92 7.99
C ALA A 56 1.32 -3.09 8.31
N VAL A 57 0.83 -4.34 8.42
CA VAL A 57 -0.56 -4.60 8.80
C VAL A 57 -0.91 -3.99 10.16
N THR A 58 -0.05 -4.16 11.17
CA THR A 58 -0.25 -3.55 12.49
C THR A 58 -0.18 -2.02 12.41
N PHE A 59 0.78 -1.50 11.65
CA PHE A 59 0.95 -0.06 11.48
C PHE A 59 -0.29 0.58 10.85
N ASP A 60 -0.79 0.03 9.76
CA ASP A 60 -1.92 0.57 9.01
C ASP A 60 -3.21 0.52 9.84
N THR A 61 -3.39 -0.51 10.65
CA THR A 61 -4.61 -0.70 11.46
C THR A 61 -4.63 0.07 12.77
N THR A 62 -3.46 0.42 13.31
CA THR A 62 -3.35 0.99 14.66
C THR A 62 -2.66 2.36 14.67
N CYS A 63 -1.54 2.49 13.97
CA CYS A 63 -0.64 3.64 14.09
C CYS A 63 -0.97 4.74 13.08
N ALA A 64 -1.35 4.35 11.86
CA ALA A 64 -1.59 5.27 10.74
C ALA A 64 -2.76 6.24 11.00
N ALA A 65 -3.68 5.88 11.89
CA ALA A 65 -4.78 6.77 12.29
C ALA A 65 -4.30 8.11 12.87
N CYS A 66 -3.15 8.11 13.55
CA CYS A 66 -2.55 9.33 14.11
C CYS A 66 -1.29 9.77 13.34
N HIS A 67 -0.48 8.81 12.89
CA HIS A 67 0.82 9.08 12.27
C HIS A 67 0.79 9.07 10.74
N GLY A 68 -0.40 8.93 10.13
CA GLY A 68 -0.59 9.04 8.69
C GLY A 68 -0.13 7.81 7.92
N ILE A 69 -0.55 7.75 6.66
CA ILE A 69 -0.15 6.71 5.71
C ILE A 69 1.38 6.74 5.57
N ASN A 70 2.01 5.56 5.59
CA ASN A 70 3.47 5.41 5.54
C ASN A 70 4.23 6.21 6.61
N ALA A 71 3.58 6.52 7.74
CA ALA A 71 4.14 7.32 8.82
C ALA A 71 4.56 8.75 8.42
N ALA A 72 3.91 9.32 7.40
CA ALA A 72 4.19 10.66 6.91
C ALA A 72 3.75 11.77 7.89
N GLY A 73 2.97 11.46 8.91
CA GLY A 73 2.41 12.42 9.86
C GLY A 73 1.05 12.95 9.42
N THR A 74 0.35 13.56 10.36
CA THR A 74 -0.94 14.25 10.19
C THR A 74 -0.99 15.47 11.12
N ASP A 75 -2.10 16.20 11.11
CA ASP A 75 -2.37 17.23 12.11
C ASP A 75 -2.55 16.68 13.54
N VAL A 76 -2.77 15.36 13.68
CA VAL A 76 -2.98 14.68 14.97
C VAL A 76 -1.67 14.15 15.55
N GLY A 77 -0.72 13.74 14.70
CA GLY A 77 0.52 13.10 15.15
C GLY A 77 1.69 13.34 14.19
N PRO A 78 2.92 13.48 14.70
CA PRO A 78 4.08 13.81 13.89
C PRO A 78 4.45 12.68 12.90
N PRO A 79 5.22 12.99 11.84
CA PRO A 79 5.86 11.96 11.03
C PRO A 79 6.77 11.09 11.90
N LEU A 80 6.84 9.79 11.61
CA LEU A 80 7.81 8.88 12.25
C LEU A 80 9.01 8.59 11.36
N ILE A 81 8.96 9.00 10.09
CA ILE A 81 10.07 8.92 9.15
C ILE A 81 10.49 10.35 8.82
N HIS A 82 11.38 10.89 9.64
CA HIS A 82 11.92 12.24 9.50
C HIS A 82 13.39 12.30 9.95
N ARG A 83 14.17 13.20 9.34
CA ARG A 83 15.62 13.34 9.61
C ARG A 83 15.94 13.66 11.08
N ILE A 84 15.00 14.21 11.82
CA ILE A 84 15.16 14.50 13.26
C ILE A 84 15.46 13.23 14.09
N TYR A 85 15.02 12.06 13.61
CA TYR A 85 15.26 10.75 14.24
C TYR A 85 16.52 10.05 13.72
N GLU A 86 17.34 10.72 12.90
CA GLU A 86 18.61 10.18 12.43
C GLU A 86 19.56 9.99 13.64
N PRO A 87 20.34 8.89 13.68
CA PRO A 87 21.37 8.71 14.71
C PRO A 87 22.29 9.93 14.80
N SER A 88 22.77 10.26 16.00
CA SER A 88 23.59 11.46 16.31
C SER A 88 22.84 12.80 16.41
N HIS A 89 21.51 12.86 16.22
CA HIS A 89 20.72 14.08 16.46
C HIS A 89 20.04 14.10 17.86
N HIS A 90 19.77 12.93 18.43
CA HIS A 90 19.28 12.74 19.80
C HIS A 90 20.23 11.80 20.55
N SER A 91 20.26 11.86 21.89
CA SER A 91 21.06 10.93 22.67
C SER A 91 20.61 9.50 22.40
N ASP A 92 21.54 8.60 22.06
CA ASP A 92 21.28 7.22 21.62
C ASP A 92 20.39 6.40 22.57
N TYR A 93 20.31 6.79 23.84
CA TYR A 93 19.38 6.24 24.83
C TYR A 93 17.89 6.37 24.45
N ALA A 94 17.52 7.22 23.50
CA ALA A 94 16.15 7.30 22.97
C ALA A 94 15.78 6.10 22.06
N PHE A 95 16.76 5.30 21.63
CA PHE A 95 16.60 4.21 20.66
C PHE A 95 17.08 2.84 21.17
N GLN A 96 17.38 2.70 22.45
CA GLN A 96 17.77 1.42 23.05
C GLN A 96 16.54 0.65 23.51
N LEU A 97 16.38 -0.56 22.97
CA LEU A 97 15.37 -1.56 23.36
C LEU A 97 15.73 -2.20 24.70
#